data_AF-A8ZR42-F1
#
_entry.id   AF-A8ZR42-F1
#
_cell.length_a   1.000
_cell.length_b   1.000
_cell.length_c   1.000
_cell.angle_alpha   90.00
_cell.angle_beta   90.00
_cell.angle_gamma   90.00
#
_symmetry.space_group_name_H-M   'P 1'
#
loop_
_entity.id
_entity.type
_entity.pdbx_description
1 polymer ?
#
loop_
_entity_poly.entity_id
_entity_poly.type
_entity_poly.pdbx_seq_one_letter_code
_entity_poly.pdbx_strand_id
1 'polypeptide(L)'
;MSQTRSRSFSVVKVSYTRSASEAKGSVRYMQHRQSDVGERGARQLFDRWGEVSRQQAYDRLDQAGEQGGKTYYYRLVLNPGEGHADLDEDGRQAWTAEVMKRIEAQGVKVRDWVAVSHTDQGEHDHVHVVAALSRTLQKDELADLRTSSREAYSQQKELQLELGVYQHNPSLLDYLQEEHEQDLAHDRELERQQLQRQRSLEWDY
;
A
#
# COMPACT_ATOMS: atom_id res chain seq x y z
N MET A 1 7.19 -27.43 25.58
CA MET A 1 7.51 -26.38 24.57
C MET A 1 6.45 -26.45 23.49
N SER A 2 5.37 -25.68 23.64
CA SER A 2 4.27 -25.65 22.67
C SER A 2 4.64 -24.68 21.56
N GLN A 3 4.82 -25.17 20.34
CA GLN A 3 4.92 -24.32 19.16
C GLN A 3 3.53 -23.76 18.88
N THR A 4 3.26 -22.55 19.36
CA THR A 4 2.10 -21.77 18.94
C THR A 4 2.28 -21.47 17.46
N ARG A 5 1.59 -22.19 16.58
CA ARG A 5 1.54 -21.86 15.15
C ARG A 5 0.81 -20.52 15.02
N SER A 6 1.57 -19.44 14.89
CA SER A 6 1.07 -18.13 14.46
C SER A 6 0.29 -18.32 13.15
N ARG A 7 -1.03 -18.13 13.19
CA ARG A 7 -1.87 -18.22 11.99
C ARG A 7 -1.77 -16.91 11.23
N SER A 8 -0.69 -16.79 10.47
CA SER A 8 -0.36 -15.64 9.64
C SER A 8 -1.12 -15.69 8.31
N PHE A 9 -2.24 -14.97 8.21
CA PHE A 9 -2.97 -14.81 6.94
C PHE A 9 -3.18 -13.34 6.62
N SER A 10 -2.55 -12.87 5.56
CA SER A 10 -2.63 -11.45 5.14
C SER A 10 -3.92 -11.10 4.41
N VAL A 11 -4.71 -12.09 3.98
CA VAL A 11 -6.07 -11.91 3.45
C VAL A 11 -7.02 -12.91 4.10
N VAL A 12 -7.84 -12.43 5.04
CA VAL A 12 -8.72 -13.27 5.88
C VAL A 12 -10.03 -13.59 5.15
N LYS A 13 -10.51 -12.68 4.29
CA LYS A 13 -11.79 -12.85 3.60
C LYS A 13 -11.80 -12.14 2.26
N VAL A 14 -12.25 -12.88 1.24
CA VAL A 14 -12.52 -12.35 -0.09
C VAL A 14 -13.95 -12.73 -0.46
N SER A 15 -14.71 -11.75 -0.90
CA SER A 15 -16.02 -11.97 -1.53
C SER A 15 -16.23 -10.90 -2.58
N TYR A 16 -17.15 -11.10 -3.52
CA TYR A 16 -17.48 -10.06 -4.49
C TYR A 16 -18.98 -9.94 -4.69
N THR A 17 -19.39 -8.83 -5.29
CA THR A 17 -20.73 -8.60 -5.84
C THR A 17 -20.62 -7.99 -7.23
N ARG A 18 -21.69 -8.09 -8.01
CA ARG A 18 -21.84 -7.37 -9.28
C ARG A 18 -22.73 -6.12 -9.16
N SER A 19 -23.19 -5.81 -7.95
CA SER A 19 -24.03 -4.65 -7.65
C SER A 19 -23.22 -3.52 -7.03
N ALA A 20 -23.18 -2.37 -7.72
CA ALA A 20 -22.57 -1.14 -7.19
C ALA A 20 -23.26 -0.71 -5.88
N SER A 21 -24.58 -0.89 -5.77
CA SER A 21 -25.35 -0.55 -4.57
C SER A 21 -24.90 -1.37 -3.35
N GLU A 22 -24.68 -2.68 -3.52
CA GLU A 22 -24.15 -3.53 -2.46
C GLU A 22 -22.70 -3.18 -2.09
N ALA A 23 -21.88 -2.80 -3.08
CA ALA A 23 -20.52 -2.32 -2.84
C ALA A 23 -20.52 -1.03 -1.99
N LYS A 24 -21.36 -0.06 -2.33
CA LYS A 24 -21.58 1.18 -1.55
C LYS A 24 -22.12 0.92 -0.14
N GLY A 25 -23.02 -0.06 -0.01
CA GLY A 25 -23.50 -0.54 1.27
C GLY A 25 -22.38 -1.10 2.14
N SER A 26 -21.40 -1.77 1.52
CA SER A 26 -20.20 -2.27 2.20
C SER A 26 -19.30 -1.12 2.66
N VAL A 27 -19.06 -0.11 1.81
CA VAL A 27 -18.32 1.12 2.19
C VAL A 27 -18.98 1.79 3.40
N ARG A 28 -20.32 1.94 3.38
CA ARG A 28 -21.06 2.50 4.52
C ARG A 28 -20.87 1.66 5.78
N TYR A 29 -21.01 0.35 5.66
CA TYR A 29 -20.87 -0.56 6.80
C TYR A 29 -19.47 -0.45 7.41
N MET A 30 -18.42 -0.51 6.59
CA MET A 30 -17.03 -0.47 7.05
C MET A 30 -16.69 0.90 7.69
N GLN A 31 -17.23 2.00 7.18
CA GLN A 31 -17.03 3.32 7.78
C GLN A 31 -17.72 3.48 9.15
N HIS A 32 -18.93 2.94 9.31
CA HIS A 32 -19.80 3.18 10.47
C HIS A 32 -19.81 2.03 11.49
N ARG A 33 -19.02 0.97 11.28
CA ARG A 33 -18.94 -0.15 12.21
C ARG A 33 -18.50 0.35 13.58
N GLN A 34 -19.29 0.13 14.63
CA GLN A 34 -18.96 0.62 15.97
C GLN A 34 -17.57 0.12 16.39
N SER A 35 -16.80 1.00 17.04
CA SER A 35 -15.61 0.60 17.79
C SER A 35 -16.04 -0.17 19.04
N ASP A 36 -15.11 -0.90 19.66
CA ASP A 36 -15.38 -1.59 20.92
C ASP A 36 -15.75 -0.61 22.06
N VAL A 37 -15.39 0.67 21.90
CA VAL A 37 -15.65 1.77 22.86
C VAL A 37 -16.98 2.48 22.57
N GLY A 38 -17.71 2.10 21.51
CA GLY A 38 -19.05 2.63 21.20
C GLY A 38 -19.06 4.04 20.61
N GLU A 39 -17.90 4.65 20.36
CA GLU A 39 -17.81 5.97 19.74
C GLU A 39 -18.18 5.92 18.24
N ARG A 40 -19.06 6.83 17.82
CA ARG A 40 -19.57 6.97 16.45
C ARG A 40 -18.66 7.87 15.59
N GLY A 41 -17.35 7.68 15.66
CA GLY A 41 -16.43 8.31 14.71
C GLY A 41 -16.58 7.62 13.36
N ALA A 42 -16.96 8.36 12.31
CA ALA A 42 -16.87 7.83 10.95
C ALA A 42 -15.39 7.66 10.62
N ARG A 43 -14.91 6.42 10.48
CA ARG A 43 -13.51 6.18 10.14
C ARG A 43 -13.19 6.80 8.78
N GLN A 44 -11.99 7.35 8.66
CA GLN A 44 -11.52 7.99 7.43
C GLN A 44 -11.38 6.95 6.33
N LEU A 45 -11.96 7.23 5.16
CA LEU A 45 -11.75 6.40 3.98
C LEU A 45 -10.49 6.90 3.27
N PHE A 46 -9.76 5.99 2.65
CA PHE A 46 -8.59 6.32 1.85
C PHE A 46 -8.53 5.51 0.55
N ASP A 47 -7.71 5.99 -0.37
CA ASP A 47 -7.33 5.32 -1.61
C ASP A 47 -5.80 5.41 -1.81
N ARG A 48 -5.32 5.27 -3.05
CA ARG A 48 -3.88 5.35 -3.35
C ARG A 48 -3.28 6.77 -3.23
N TRP A 49 -4.11 7.80 -3.24
CA TRP A 49 -3.72 9.22 -3.23
C TRP A 49 -3.98 9.89 -1.88
N GLY A 50 -4.69 9.24 -0.97
CA GLY A 50 -4.93 9.76 0.38
C GLY A 50 -6.40 9.61 0.76
N GLU A 51 -6.85 10.56 1.57
CA GLU A 51 -8.21 10.60 2.08
C GLU A 51 -9.25 10.78 0.97
N VAL A 52 -10.37 10.06 1.11
CA VAL A 52 -11.53 10.21 0.24
C VAL A 52 -12.80 10.40 1.05
N SER A 53 -13.69 11.27 0.58
CA SER A 53 -15.04 11.33 1.15
C SER A 53 -15.86 10.12 0.72
N ARG A 54 -16.90 9.78 1.51
CA ARG A 54 -17.83 8.72 1.13
C ARG A 54 -18.53 8.99 -0.21
N GLN A 55 -18.86 10.25 -0.50
CA GLN A 55 -19.51 10.60 -1.77
C GLN A 55 -18.55 10.37 -2.95
N GLN A 56 -17.29 10.81 -2.84
CA GLN A 56 -16.28 10.53 -3.88
C GLN A 56 -16.09 9.03 -4.09
N ALA A 57 -16.04 8.24 -3.00
CA ALA A 57 -15.97 6.78 -3.11
C ALA A 57 -17.20 6.20 -3.84
N TYR A 58 -18.40 6.74 -3.61
CA TYR A 58 -19.61 6.29 -4.28
C TYR A 58 -19.60 6.61 -5.77
N ASP A 59 -19.24 7.83 -6.13
CA ASP A 59 -19.21 8.28 -7.52
C ASP A 59 -18.19 7.47 -8.33
N ARG A 60 -17.03 7.19 -7.74
CA ARG A 60 -15.98 6.35 -8.35
C ARG A 60 -16.41 4.90 -8.56
N LEU A 61 -17.13 4.31 -7.61
CA LEU A 61 -17.65 2.95 -7.77
C LEU A 61 -18.72 2.85 -8.87
N ASP A 62 -19.54 3.89 -9.05
CA ASP A 62 -20.47 3.98 -10.18
C ASP A 62 -19.71 4.10 -11.50
N GLN A 63 -18.76 5.05 -11.58
CA GLN A 63 -17.93 5.25 -12.77
C GLN A 63 -17.18 3.98 -13.17
N ALA A 64 -16.63 3.24 -12.21
CA ALA A 64 -15.99 1.94 -12.46
C ALA A 64 -16.98 0.89 -13.03
N GLY A 65 -18.25 0.97 -12.67
CA GLY A 65 -19.33 0.16 -13.24
C GLY A 65 -19.65 0.51 -14.70
N GLU A 66 -19.54 1.79 -15.04
CA GLU A 66 -19.85 2.34 -16.36
C GLU A 66 -18.74 2.16 -17.40
N GLN A 67 -17.50 1.86 -16.97
CA GLN A 67 -16.30 1.72 -17.81
C GLN A 67 -16.29 0.55 -18.83
N GLY A 68 -17.45 0.04 -19.24
CA GLY A 68 -17.59 -1.04 -20.22
C GLY A 68 -17.13 -2.41 -19.69
N GLY A 69 -17.67 -3.49 -20.26
CA GLY A 69 -17.39 -4.85 -19.80
C GLY A 69 -17.96 -5.16 -18.40
N LYS A 70 -17.59 -6.33 -17.85
CA LYS A 70 -18.07 -6.76 -16.52
C LYS A 70 -17.25 -6.08 -15.42
N THR A 71 -17.92 -5.76 -14.31
CA THR A 71 -17.30 -5.24 -13.07
C THR A 71 -17.64 -6.16 -11.91
N TYR A 72 -16.63 -6.48 -11.11
CA TYR A 72 -16.74 -7.28 -9.91
C TYR A 72 -16.22 -6.46 -8.73
N TYR A 73 -17.11 -6.09 -7.83
CA TYR A 73 -16.79 -5.32 -6.63
C TYR A 73 -16.35 -6.28 -5.54
N TYR A 74 -15.05 -6.41 -5.38
CA TYR A 74 -14.40 -7.24 -4.37
C TYR A 74 -14.38 -6.55 -3.02
N ARG A 75 -14.77 -7.28 -1.97
CA ARG A 75 -14.56 -6.94 -0.57
C ARG A 75 -13.38 -7.77 -0.07
N LEU A 76 -12.27 -7.10 0.21
CA LEU A 76 -11.05 -7.69 0.73
C LEU A 76 -10.87 -7.25 2.18
N VAL A 77 -10.32 -8.14 3.00
CA VAL A 77 -9.88 -7.83 4.35
C VAL A 77 -8.40 -8.16 4.43
N LEU A 78 -7.56 -7.13 4.51
CA LEU A 78 -6.12 -7.24 4.67
C LEU A 78 -5.81 -7.25 6.16
N ASN A 79 -5.05 -8.22 6.63
CA ASN A 79 -4.73 -8.37 8.05
C ASN A 79 -3.19 -8.49 8.21
N PRO A 80 -2.54 -7.74 9.09
CA PRO A 80 -1.10 -7.76 9.24
C PRO A 80 -0.58 -9.04 9.94
N GLY A 81 -1.45 -9.80 10.60
CA GLY A 81 -1.12 -10.96 11.43
C GLY A 81 -1.76 -10.87 12.83
N GLU A 82 -1.26 -11.68 13.77
CA GLU A 82 -1.66 -11.60 15.17
C GLU A 82 -1.09 -10.30 15.80
N GLY A 83 -1.93 -9.53 16.50
CA GLY A 83 -1.55 -8.28 17.18
C GLY A 83 -2.12 -7.00 16.54
N HIS A 84 -1.57 -5.87 16.99
CA HIS A 84 -1.88 -4.53 16.46
C HIS A 84 -1.05 -4.24 15.20
N ALA A 85 -1.55 -3.36 14.35
CA ALA A 85 -0.83 -2.88 13.17
C ALA A 85 0.34 -2.00 13.63
N ASP A 86 1.55 -2.40 13.24
CA ASP A 86 2.78 -1.61 13.44
C ASP A 86 2.89 -0.46 12.42
N LEU A 87 2.17 -0.58 11.30
CA LEU A 87 2.11 0.46 10.29
C LEU A 87 1.23 1.60 10.77
N ASP A 88 1.67 2.84 10.55
CA ASP A 88 0.86 4.04 10.67
C ASP A 88 -0.17 4.13 9.52
N GLU A 89 -0.88 5.26 9.42
CA GLU A 89 -1.91 5.44 8.39
C GLU A 89 -1.33 5.42 6.97
N ASP A 90 -0.22 6.12 6.75
CA ASP A 90 0.45 6.19 5.46
C ASP A 90 1.02 4.83 5.05
N GLY A 91 1.62 4.11 6.00
CA GLY A 91 2.13 2.75 5.79
C GLY A 91 1.00 1.77 5.43
N ARG A 92 -0.15 1.84 6.10
CA ARG A 92 -1.33 1.01 5.76
C ARG A 92 -1.89 1.37 4.38
N GLN A 93 -1.89 2.65 4.02
CA GLN A 93 -2.29 3.09 2.69
C GLN A 93 -1.34 2.54 1.61
N ALA A 94 -0.03 2.70 1.80
CA ALA A 94 1.00 2.22 0.88
C ALA A 94 0.92 0.69 0.72
N TRP A 95 0.80 -0.03 1.83
CA TRP A 95 0.59 -1.48 1.82
C TRP A 95 -0.64 -1.90 1.01
N THR A 96 -1.77 -1.23 1.22
CA THR A 96 -3.01 -1.50 0.47
C THR A 96 -2.82 -1.23 -1.03
N ALA A 97 -2.12 -0.16 -1.37
CA ALA A 97 -1.81 0.17 -2.77
C ALA A 97 -0.91 -0.90 -3.42
N GLU A 98 0.08 -1.44 -2.72
CA GLU A 98 0.92 -2.55 -3.21
C GLU A 98 0.11 -3.83 -3.47
N VAL A 99 -0.85 -4.14 -2.61
CA VAL A 99 -1.78 -5.27 -2.85
C VAL A 99 -2.59 -5.03 -4.13
N MET A 100 -3.08 -3.81 -4.37
CA MET A 100 -3.80 -3.48 -5.60
C MET A 100 -2.90 -3.55 -6.83
N LYS A 101 -1.65 -3.06 -6.75
CA LYS A 101 -0.66 -3.21 -7.83
C LYS A 101 -0.37 -4.68 -8.14
N ARG A 102 -0.35 -5.55 -7.13
CA ARG A 102 -0.17 -6.99 -7.34
C ARG A 102 -1.34 -7.60 -8.12
N ILE A 103 -2.57 -7.19 -7.82
CA ILE A 103 -3.76 -7.60 -8.60
C ILE A 103 -3.60 -7.14 -10.06
N GLU A 104 -3.13 -5.92 -10.31
CA GLU A 104 -2.86 -5.43 -11.67
C GLU A 104 -1.77 -6.25 -12.38
N ALA A 105 -0.70 -6.62 -11.68
CA ALA A 105 0.37 -7.47 -12.20
C ALA A 105 -0.11 -8.89 -12.58
N GLN A 106 -1.23 -9.36 -12.04
CA GLN A 106 -1.90 -10.60 -12.44
C GLN A 106 -2.77 -10.42 -13.72
N GLY A 107 -2.69 -9.26 -14.38
CA GLY A 107 -3.47 -8.94 -15.58
C GLY A 107 -4.94 -8.62 -15.28
N VAL A 108 -5.28 -8.29 -14.04
CA VAL A 108 -6.62 -7.85 -13.63
C VAL A 108 -6.64 -6.34 -13.57
N LYS A 109 -7.46 -5.70 -14.39
CA LYS A 109 -7.62 -4.24 -14.32
C LYS A 109 -8.35 -3.88 -13.01
N VAL A 110 -7.67 -3.13 -12.14
CA VAL A 110 -8.25 -2.46 -10.98
C VAL A 110 -8.79 -1.12 -11.47
N ARG A 111 -10.11 -0.98 -11.55
CA ARG A 111 -10.75 0.25 -12.07
C ARG A 111 -10.77 1.36 -11.03
N ASP A 112 -11.02 0.98 -9.78
CA ASP A 112 -11.00 1.87 -8.63
C ASP A 112 -10.96 1.02 -7.34
N TRP A 113 -10.58 1.64 -6.22
CA TRP A 113 -10.69 1.03 -4.90
C TRP A 113 -10.77 2.10 -3.80
N VAL A 114 -11.44 1.74 -2.71
CA VAL A 114 -11.51 2.52 -1.48
C VAL A 114 -11.30 1.60 -0.29
N ALA A 115 -10.66 2.10 0.75
CA ALA A 115 -10.37 1.34 1.94
C ALA A 115 -10.60 2.12 3.23
N VAL A 116 -10.58 1.39 4.36
CA VAL A 116 -10.64 1.92 5.71
C VAL A 116 -9.86 1.02 6.66
N SER A 117 -9.10 1.62 7.56
CA SER A 117 -8.38 0.91 8.61
C SER A 117 -9.27 0.74 9.85
N HIS A 118 -9.38 -0.49 10.36
CA HIS A 118 -10.01 -0.81 11.65
C HIS A 118 -8.89 -1.24 12.60
N THR A 119 -8.44 -0.32 13.46
CA THR A 119 -7.34 -0.54 14.44
C THR A 119 -7.84 -0.47 15.89
N ASP A 120 -9.16 -0.49 16.06
CA ASP A 120 -9.89 -0.17 17.30
C ASP A 120 -10.85 -1.31 17.69
N GLN A 121 -10.66 -2.49 17.13
CA GLN A 121 -11.40 -3.72 17.45
C GLN A 121 -10.42 -4.73 18.03
N GLY A 122 -10.52 -4.97 19.34
CA GLY A 122 -9.51 -5.48 20.27
C GLY A 122 -9.00 -6.90 20.09
N GLU A 123 -9.08 -7.48 18.90
CA GLU A 123 -8.34 -8.72 18.61
C GLU A 123 -7.39 -8.59 17.40
N HIS A 124 -7.74 -7.85 16.34
CA HIS A 124 -6.89 -7.75 15.15
C HIS A 124 -7.13 -6.48 14.33
N ASP A 125 -6.06 -5.72 14.12
CA ASP A 125 -6.08 -4.59 13.19
C ASP A 125 -6.25 -5.11 11.75
N HIS A 126 -7.03 -4.43 10.93
CA HIS A 126 -7.22 -4.83 9.55
C HIS A 126 -7.63 -3.68 8.65
N VAL A 127 -7.33 -3.80 7.36
CA VAL A 127 -7.81 -2.88 6.33
C VAL A 127 -8.94 -3.55 5.56
N HIS A 128 -10.09 -2.91 5.56
CA HIS A 128 -11.21 -3.25 4.72
C HIS A 128 -11.08 -2.54 3.38
N VAL A 129 -11.16 -3.27 2.26
CA VAL A 129 -11.05 -2.70 0.90
C VAL A 129 -12.26 -3.10 0.08
N VAL A 130 -12.84 -2.14 -0.65
CA VAL A 130 -13.77 -2.38 -1.76
C VAL A 130 -13.07 -1.99 -3.05
N ALA A 131 -12.81 -2.97 -3.92
CA ALA A 131 -12.12 -2.78 -5.20
C ALA A 131 -12.99 -3.20 -6.38
N ALA A 132 -13.04 -2.39 -7.44
CA ALA A 132 -13.77 -2.68 -8.67
C ALA A 132 -12.83 -3.33 -9.70
N LEU A 133 -13.00 -4.63 -9.95
CA LEU A 133 -12.12 -5.42 -10.81
C LEU A 133 -12.80 -5.79 -12.13
N SER A 134 -12.02 -5.94 -13.21
CA SER A 134 -12.54 -6.34 -14.53
C SER A 134 -12.98 -7.80 -14.62
N ARG A 135 -12.46 -8.68 -13.77
CA ARG A 135 -12.79 -10.11 -13.70
C ARG A 135 -12.68 -10.65 -12.28
N THR A 136 -13.12 -11.89 -12.09
CA THR A 136 -12.87 -12.62 -10.86
C THR A 136 -11.40 -13.05 -10.76
N LEU A 137 -10.90 -13.06 -9.53
CA LEU A 137 -9.62 -13.64 -9.15
C LEU A 137 -9.71 -15.17 -9.11
N GLN A 138 -8.69 -15.82 -9.65
CA GLN A 138 -8.50 -17.27 -9.63
C GLN A 138 -7.92 -17.73 -8.28
N LYS A 139 -7.96 -19.04 -8.03
CA LYS A 139 -7.56 -19.61 -6.75
C LYS A 139 -6.07 -19.41 -6.44
N ASP A 140 -5.23 -19.58 -7.46
CA ASP A 140 -3.78 -19.34 -7.42
C ASP A 140 -3.45 -17.85 -7.26
N GLU A 141 -4.17 -16.96 -7.96
CA GLU A 141 -4.06 -15.51 -7.77
C GLU A 141 -4.39 -15.10 -6.33
N LEU A 142 -5.44 -15.66 -5.74
CA LEU A 142 -5.80 -15.44 -4.33
C LEU A 142 -4.79 -16.06 -3.35
N ALA A 143 -4.09 -17.13 -3.72
CA ALA A 143 -3.05 -17.71 -2.89
C ALA A 143 -1.80 -16.83 -2.92
N ASP A 144 -1.41 -16.37 -4.11
CA ASP A 144 -0.33 -15.43 -4.33
C ASP A 144 -0.53 -14.11 -3.56
N LEU A 145 -1.75 -13.54 -3.59
CA LEU A 145 -2.05 -12.32 -2.83
C LEU A 145 -1.83 -12.48 -1.32
N ARG A 146 -2.00 -13.68 -0.76
CA ARG A 146 -1.71 -13.92 0.66
C ARG A 146 -0.20 -13.87 0.94
N THR A 147 0.60 -14.42 0.05
CA THR A 147 2.06 -14.37 0.21
C THR A 147 2.56 -12.93 -0.02
N SER A 148 2.19 -12.33 -1.13
CA SER A 148 2.68 -11.01 -1.52
C SER A 148 2.21 -9.90 -0.59
N SER A 149 0.97 -9.96 -0.07
CA SER A 149 0.48 -8.96 0.88
C SER A 149 1.26 -9.02 2.20
N ARG A 150 1.69 -10.21 2.64
CA ARG A 150 2.54 -10.34 3.82
C ARG A 150 3.92 -9.74 3.60
N GLU A 151 4.54 -10.03 2.46
CA GLU A 151 5.84 -9.49 2.10
C GLU A 151 5.79 -7.97 1.99
N ALA A 152 4.76 -7.44 1.33
CA ALA A 152 4.54 -5.99 1.21
C ALA A 152 4.36 -5.35 2.59
N TYR A 153 3.63 -5.97 3.52
CA TYR A 153 3.49 -5.46 4.88
C TYR A 153 4.84 -5.36 5.59
N SER A 154 5.66 -6.43 5.53
CA SER A 154 7.00 -6.44 6.12
C SER A 154 7.90 -5.35 5.54
N GLN A 155 7.86 -5.15 4.22
CA GLN A 155 8.63 -4.10 3.55
C GLN A 155 8.19 -2.69 3.97
N GLN A 156 6.88 -2.45 4.06
CA GLN A 156 6.38 -1.15 4.54
C GLN A 156 6.78 -0.90 6.00
N LYS A 157 6.81 -1.96 6.82
CA LYS A 157 7.23 -1.83 8.22
C LYS A 157 8.70 -1.45 8.32
N GLU A 158 9.56 -2.07 7.50
CA GLU A 158 10.98 -1.73 7.42
C GLU A 158 11.19 -0.29 6.95
N LEU A 159 10.48 0.13 5.88
CA LEU A 159 10.54 1.49 5.36
C LEU A 159 10.10 2.53 6.40
N GLN A 160 9.01 2.28 7.12
CA GLN A 160 8.54 3.18 8.18
C GLN A 160 9.56 3.29 9.32
N LEU A 161 10.20 2.19 9.72
CA LEU A 161 11.25 2.20 10.72
C LEU A 161 12.46 3.02 10.26
N GLU A 162 12.88 2.82 9.01
CA GLU A 162 13.99 3.57 8.40
C GLU A 162 13.67 5.08 8.36
N LEU A 163 12.49 5.46 7.86
CA LEU A 163 12.04 6.86 7.85
C LEU A 163 11.95 7.45 9.27
N GLY A 164 11.46 6.67 10.23
CA GLY A 164 11.40 7.07 11.64
C GLY A 164 12.78 7.32 12.25
N VAL A 165 13.79 6.51 11.91
CA VAL A 165 15.19 6.69 12.32
C VAL A 165 15.74 8.00 11.77
N TYR A 166 15.49 8.31 10.50
CA TYR A 166 15.92 9.57 9.88
C TYR A 166 15.21 10.79 10.47
N GLN A 167 13.91 10.71 10.72
CA GLN A 167 13.15 11.80 11.34
C GLN A 167 13.62 12.10 12.77
N HIS A 168 14.02 11.09 13.54
CA HIS A 168 14.49 11.25 14.91
C HIS A 168 15.99 11.57 15.03
N ASN A 169 16.76 11.44 13.94
CA ASN A 169 18.19 11.77 13.90
C ASN A 169 18.52 12.64 12.67
N PRO A 170 18.12 13.92 12.67
CA PRO A 170 18.35 14.81 11.53
C PRO A 170 19.84 14.95 11.15
N SER A 171 20.76 14.79 12.09
CA SER A 171 22.21 14.79 11.81
C SER A 171 22.69 13.62 10.94
N LEU A 172 21.94 12.51 10.87
CA LEU A 172 22.25 11.40 9.97
C LEU A 172 21.89 11.74 8.51
N LEU A 173 20.84 12.55 8.29
CA LEU A 173 20.49 13.05 6.96
C LEU A 173 21.55 14.02 6.46
N ASP A 174 22.01 14.93 7.32
CA ASP A 174 23.09 15.87 6.99
C ASP A 174 24.37 15.11 6.63
N TYR A 175 24.73 14.07 7.39
CA TYR A 175 25.90 13.23 7.12
C TYR A 175 25.82 12.49 5.77
N LEU A 176 24.68 11.87 5.46
CA LEU A 176 24.49 11.16 4.19
C LEU A 176 24.46 12.12 2.99
N GLN A 177 23.92 13.33 3.18
CA GLN A 177 23.92 14.35 2.15
C GLN A 177 25.34 14.85 1.88
N GLU A 178 26.14 15.06 2.92
CA GLU A 178 27.57 15.38 2.78
C GLU A 178 28.35 14.28 2.06
N GLU A 179 28.10 13.00 2.38
CA GLU A 179 28.73 11.85 1.72
C GLU A 179 28.36 11.80 0.22
N HIS A 180 27.07 11.98 -0.11
CA HIS A 180 26.62 12.00 -1.50
C HIS A 180 27.21 13.18 -2.29
N GLU A 181 27.33 14.36 -1.67
CA GLU A 181 27.97 15.52 -2.29
C GLU A 181 29.47 15.30 -2.53
N GLN A 182 30.14 14.58 -1.62
CA GLN A 182 31.56 14.19 -1.76
C GLN A 182 31.75 13.21 -2.92
N ASP A 183 30.88 12.20 -3.06
CA ASP A 183 30.93 11.25 -4.17
C ASP A 183 30.71 11.95 -5.52
N LEU A 184 29.69 12.82 -5.61
CA LEU A 184 29.45 13.63 -6.81
C LEU A 184 30.60 14.59 -7.13
N ALA A 185 31.29 15.11 -6.11
CA ALA A 185 32.48 15.93 -6.31
C ALA A 185 33.66 15.10 -6.83
N HIS A 186 33.82 13.87 -6.31
CA HIS A 186 34.82 12.92 -6.75
C HIS A 186 34.65 12.52 -8.21
N ASP A 187 33.42 12.19 -8.62
CA ASP A 187 33.09 11.83 -10.01
C ASP A 187 33.38 12.99 -10.98
N ARG A 188 32.99 14.22 -10.61
CA ARG A 188 33.27 15.42 -11.42
C ARG A 188 34.77 15.69 -11.57
N GLU A 189 35.55 15.42 -10.53
CA GLU A 189 37.01 15.56 -10.58
C GLU A 189 37.65 14.49 -11.49
N LEU A 190 37.17 13.24 -11.42
CA LEU A 190 37.59 12.18 -12.33
C LEU A 190 37.30 12.52 -13.80
N GLU A 191 36.09 13.04 -14.10
CA GLU A 191 35.73 13.50 -15.45
C GLU A 191 36.65 14.63 -15.93
N ARG A 192 36.94 15.62 -15.08
CA ARG A 192 37.87 16.71 -15.40
C ARG A 192 39.27 16.19 -15.73
N GLN A 193 39.78 15.25 -14.94
CA GLN A 193 41.08 14.65 -15.17
C GLN A 193 41.12 13.81 -16.46
N GLN A 194 40.02 13.12 -16.79
CA GLN A 194 39.90 12.40 -18.07
C GLN A 194 39.90 13.36 -19.27
N LEU A 195 39.14 14.46 -19.21
CA LEU A 195 39.12 15.48 -20.26
C LEU A 195 40.48 16.17 -20.44
N GLN A 196 41.19 16.45 -19.35
CA GLN A 196 42.55 16.99 -19.42
C GLN A 196 43.52 16.01 -20.08
N ARG A 197 43.45 14.72 -19.72
CA ARG A 197 44.26 13.66 -20.36
C ARG A 197 43.96 13.53 -21.85
N GLN A 198 42.69 13.56 -22.24
CA GLN A 198 42.30 13.52 -23.66
C GLN A 198 42.82 14.73 -24.42
N ARG A 199 42.67 15.94 -23.87
CA ARG A 199 43.25 17.15 -24.49
C ARG A 199 44.75 17.05 -24.61
N SER A 200 45.49 16.60 -23.59
CA SER A 200 46.95 16.47 -23.69
C SER A 200 47.39 15.48 -24.76
N LEU A 201 46.63 14.40 -24.99
CA LEU A 201 46.91 13.43 -26.05
C LEU A 201 46.58 13.96 -27.46
N GLU A 202 45.69 14.96 -27.56
CA GLU A 202 45.32 15.63 -28.81
C GLU A 202 46.36 16.66 -29.29
N TRP A 203 47.23 17.15 -28.39
CA TRP A 203 48.29 18.13 -28.69
C TRP A 203 49.66 17.50 -29.04
N ASP A 204 49.78 16.18 -28.99
CA ASP A 204 51.03 15.43 -29.28
C ASP A 204 51.08 14.84 -30.72
N TYR A 205 50.28 15.37 -31.66
CA TYR A 205 50.28 15.00 -33.09
C TYR A 205 50.60 16.18 -34.02
#